data_AF-A0A1U7NYZ9-F1
#
_entry.id   AF-A0A1U7NYZ9-F1
#
_cell.length_a   1.000
_cell.length_b   1.000
_cell.length_c   1.000
_cell.angle_alpha   90.00
_cell.angle_beta   90.00
_cell.angle_gamma   90.00
#
_symmetry.space_group_name_H-M   'P 1'
#
loop_
_entity.id
_entity.type
_entity.pdbx_description
1 polymer ?
#
loop_
_entity_poly.entity_id
_entity_poly.type
_entity_poly.pdbx_seq_one_letter_code
_entity_poly.pdbx_strand_id
1 'polypeptide(L)' 'MITKAPPVGQEARDALREAGVTRLATVVRRYTAHERAAEADGLVRDVRDPRAGEAWADIQGVAREVAL' A
#
# COMPACT_ATOMS: atom_id res chain seq x y z
N MET A 1 7.64 4.81 -7.18
CA MET A 1 6.62 3.77 -7.49
C MET A 1 6.20 3.13 -6.17
N ILE A 2 4.92 3.27 -5.77
CA ILE A 2 4.36 2.55 -4.60
C ILE A 2 3.75 1.25 -5.13
N THR A 3 4.33 0.11 -4.77
CA THR A 3 3.81 -1.20 -5.15
C THR A 3 3.07 -1.84 -3.97
N LYS A 4 1.97 -2.53 -4.25
CA LYS A 4 1.21 -3.26 -3.23
C LYS A 4 1.99 -4.52 -2.84
N ALA A 5 2.25 -4.73 -1.56
CA ALA A 5 2.96 -5.91 -1.08
C ALA A 5 2.03 -7.14 -1.07
N PRO A 6 2.40 -8.23 -1.75
CA PRO A 6 1.83 -9.54 -1.49
C PRO A 6 2.36 -10.09 -0.14
N PRO A 7 1.80 -11.18 0.41
CA PRO A 7 2.29 -11.82 1.63
C PRO A 7 3.80 -12.17 1.60
N VAL A 8 4.36 -12.39 0.41
CA VAL A 8 5.80 -12.67 0.16
C VAL A 8 6.67 -11.42 -0.01
N GLY A 9 6.15 -10.22 0.27
CA GLY A 9 6.84 -8.95 -0.02
C GLY A 9 8.08 -8.64 0.84
N GLN A 10 8.42 -9.47 1.82
CA GLN A 10 9.53 -9.23 2.74
C GLN A 10 10.90 -9.39 2.06
N GLU A 11 11.11 -10.44 1.27
CA GLU A 11 12.38 -10.70 0.57
C GLU A 11 12.75 -9.55 -0.37
N ALA A 12 11.77 -9.01 -1.10
CA ALA A 12 11.98 -7.85 -1.98
C ALA A 12 12.39 -6.59 -1.18
N ARG A 13 11.85 -6.41 0.04
CA ARG A 13 12.23 -5.27 0.91
C ARG A 13 13.62 -5.43 1.48
N ASP A 14 14.03 -6.66 1.79
CA ASP A 14 15.38 -6.96 2.21
C ASP A 14 16.38 -6.76 1.09
N ALA A 15 16.08 -7.20 -0.13
CA ALA A 15 16.91 -6.94 -1.31
C ALA A 15 17.08 -5.43 -1.58
N LEU A 16 16.00 -4.64 -1.45
CA LEU A 16 16.08 -3.17 -1.58
C LEU A 16 16.94 -2.54 -0.48
N ARG A 17 16.83 -3.03 0.76
CA ARG A 17 17.64 -2.60 1.89
C ARG A 17 19.12 -2.91 1.65
N GLU A 18 19.43 -4.12 1.21
CA GLU A 18 20.79 -4.57 0.88
C GLU A 18 21.39 -3.78 -0.29
N ALA A 19 20.56 -3.39 -1.25
CA ALA A 19 20.95 -2.53 -2.37
C ALA A 19 21.12 -1.04 -2.00
N GLY A 20 20.92 -0.66 -0.74
CA GLY A 20 21.03 0.73 -0.28
C GLY A 20 19.91 1.65 -0.78
N VAL A 21 18.80 1.08 -1.27
CA VAL A 21 17.66 1.85 -1.78
C VAL A 21 16.82 2.33 -0.60
N THR A 22 16.61 3.65 -0.51
CA THR A 22 15.66 4.23 0.45
C THR A 22 14.26 3.75 0.14
N ARG A 23 13.59 3.20 1.15
CA ARG A 23 12.20 2.71 1.06
C ARG A 23 11.34 3.36 2.12
N LEU A 24 10.05 3.44 1.84
CA LEU A 24 9.04 3.76 2.85
C LEU A 24 9.04 2.68 3.94
N ALA A 25 8.83 3.11 5.19
CA ALA A 25 8.59 2.21 6.30
C ALA A 25 7.21 1.55 6.15
N THR A 26 6.20 2.32 5.76
CA THR A 26 4.84 1.86 5.50
C THR A 26 4.80 0.84 4.37
N VAL A 27 3.93 -0.15 4.53
CA VAL A 27 3.59 -1.17 3.52
C VAL A 27 2.18 -0.90 3.04
N VAL A 28 1.95 -0.83 1.73
CA VAL A 28 0.60 -0.88 1.17
C VAL A 28 0.26 -2.33 0.89
N ARG A 29 -0.64 -2.93 1.67
CA ARG A 29 -1.03 -4.32 1.49
C ARG A 29 -1.95 -4.50 0.30
N ARG A 30 -1.90 -5.68 -0.34
CA ARG A 30 -2.82 -6.00 -1.44
C ARG A 30 -4.18 -6.44 -0.91
N TYR A 31 -5.17 -5.57 -1.02
CA TYR A 31 -6.58 -5.86 -0.76
C TYR A 31 -7.43 -5.78 -2.04
N THR A 32 -8.48 -6.61 -2.12
CA THR A 32 -9.53 -6.55 -3.17
C THR A 32 -10.21 -5.19 -3.23
N ALA A 33 -10.29 -4.49 -2.10
CA ALA A 33 -10.80 -3.13 -2.01
C ALA A 33 -10.12 -2.17 -3.01
N HIS A 34 -8.81 -2.32 -3.24
CA HIS A 34 -8.12 -1.46 -4.20
C HIS A 34 -8.46 -1.78 -5.67
N GLU A 35 -8.78 -3.03 -5.99
CA GLU A 35 -9.19 -3.44 -7.32
C GLU A 35 -10.60 -2.88 -7.61
N ARG A 36 -11.52 -3.03 -6.65
CA ARG A 36 -12.87 -2.41 -6.71
C ARG A 36 -12.83 -0.89 -6.84
N ALA A 37 -11.90 -0.25 -6.15
CA ALA A 37 -11.75 1.20 -6.21
C ALA A 37 -11.32 1.65 -7.61
N ALA A 38 -10.39 0.91 -8.22
CA ALA A 38 -9.95 1.17 -9.59
C ALA A 38 -11.06 0.93 -10.62
N GLU A 39 -11.85 -0.14 -10.45
CA GLU A 39 -13.01 -0.42 -11.31
C GLU A 39 -14.10 0.66 -11.23
N ALA A 40 -14.23 1.31 -10.07
CA ALA A 40 -15.20 2.37 -9.81
C ALA A 40 -14.65 3.79 -10.08
N ASP A 41 -13.43 3.92 -10.59
CA ASP A 41 -12.72 5.20 -10.77
C ASP A 41 -12.73 6.08 -9.49
N GLY A 42 -12.51 5.44 -8.34
CA GLY A 42 -12.68 6.03 -7.03
C GLY A 42 -11.56 5.69 -6.04
N LEU A 43 -11.73 6.16 -4.80
CA LEU A 43 -10.77 5.90 -3.73
C LEU A 43 -11.14 4.64 -2.95
N VAL A 44 -10.12 3.95 -2.43
CA VAL A 44 -10.32 2.72 -1.63
C VAL A 44 -11.10 2.94 -0.33
N ARG A 45 -11.21 4.18 0.16
CA ARG A 45 -12.09 4.50 1.30
C ARG A 45 -13.58 4.49 0.95
N ASP A 46 -13.92 4.63 -0.32
CA ASP A 46 -15.30 4.81 -0.79
C ASP A 46 -15.92 3.49 -1.29
N VAL A 47 -15.15 2.39 -1.31
CA VAL A 47 -15.66 1.07 -1.75
C VAL A 47 -16.36 0.32 -0.63
N ARG A 48 -17.39 -0.44 -0.99
CA ARG A 48 -18.07 -1.39 -0.09
C ARG A 48 -17.26 -2.67 0.05
N ASP A 49 -16.22 -2.64 0.88
CA ASP A 49 -15.37 -3.78 1.22
C ASP A 49 -15.02 -3.73 2.72
N PRO A 50 -15.09 -4.85 3.47
CA PRO A 50 -14.78 -4.86 4.91
C PRO A 50 -13.33 -4.45 5.23
N ARG A 51 -12.40 -4.55 4.27
CA ARG A 51 -11.00 -4.15 4.41
C ARG A 51 -10.70 -2.76 3.83
N ALA A 52 -11.71 -2.02 3.34
CA ALA A 52 -11.55 -0.67 2.80
C ALA A 52 -10.84 0.29 3.78
N GLY A 53 -11.20 0.22 5.06
CA GLY A 53 -10.57 1.03 6.12
C GLY A 53 -9.09 0.70 6.34
N GLU A 54 -8.73 -0.59 6.37
CA GLU A 54 -7.34 -1.02 6.50
C GLU A 54 -6.50 -0.62 5.28
N ALA A 55 -7.05 -0.82 4.08
CA ALA A 55 -6.44 -0.42 2.83
C ALA A 55 -6.21 1.10 2.76
N TRP A 56 -7.18 1.90 3.25
CA TRP A 56 -7.04 3.34 3.31
C TRP A 56 -6.01 3.78 4.37
N ALA A 57 -5.96 3.12 5.52
CA ALA A 57 -4.98 3.40 6.56
C ALA A 57 -3.53 3.23 6.06
N ASP A 58 -3.27 2.22 5.23
CA ASP A 58 -1.97 2.02 4.58
C ASP A 58 -1.59 3.22 3.69
N ILE A 59 -2.54 3.73 2.89
CA ILE A 59 -2.32 4.91 2.03
C ILE A 59 -2.06 6.16 2.87
N GLN A 60 -2.78 6.35 3.98
CA GLN A 60 -2.53 7.45 4.90
C GLN A 60 -1.15 7.33 5.58
N GLY A 61 -0.68 6.11 5.86
CA GLY A 61 0.68 5.86 6.35
C GLY A 61 1.74 6.36 5.38
N VAL A 62 1.59 6.01 4.10
CA VAL A 62 2.47 6.51 3.04
C VAL A 62 2.42 8.04 2.94
N ALA A 63 1.22 8.63 2.95
CA ALA A 63 1.07 10.08 2.83
C ALA A 63 1.78 10.84 3.96
N ARG A 64 1.75 10.31 5.18
CA ARG A 64 2.47 10.90 6.32
C ARG A 64 3.99 10.82 6.16
N GLU A 65 4.51 9.73 5.61
CA GLU A 65 5.97 9.59 5.40
C GLU A 65 6.49 10.48 4.28
N VAL A 66 5.68 10.76 3.26
CA VAL A 66 6.07 11.61 2.13
C VAL A 66 5.91 13.10 2.44
N ALA A 67 5.02 13.46 3.37
CA ALA A 67 4.80 14.86 3.77
C ALA A 67 5.87 15.39 4.74
N LEU A 68 6.81 14.54 5.19
CA LEU A 68 7.97 14.90 6.00
C LEU A 68 9.16 15.28 5.11
#